data_AF-A0A2D4KKF9-F1
#
_entry.id   AF-A0A2D4KKF9-F1
#
_cell.length_a   1.000
_cell.length_b   1.000
_cell.length_c   1.000
_cell.angle_alpha   90.00
_cell.angle_beta   90.00
_cell.angle_gamma   90.00
#
_symmetry.space_group_name_H-M   'P 1'
#
loop_
_entity.id
_entity.type
_entity.pdbx_description
1 polymer ?
#
loop_
_entity_poly.entity_id
_entity_poly.type
_entity_poly.pdbx_seq_one_letter_code
_entity_poly.pdbx_strand_id
1 'polypeptide(L)'
;VKNIRVSLRYVTPPNLRMPSDIFDFVASKGIKQEEFENIEEALPDTDVLYMTRIQKERFASVQEYEMCFGQFILTPHIMTRAKKKMVVMHPMPRVNEISVEVDSDPRAAYFRQAENGMYIRMALLATVLGRY
;
A
#
# COMPACT_ATOMS: atom_id res chain seq x y z
N VAL A 1 7.19 22.54 1.00
CA VAL A 1 6.87 21.12 0.67
C VAL A 1 6.64 21.05 -0.83
N LYS A 2 7.38 20.22 -1.58
CA LYS A 2 7.09 20.01 -3.00
C LYS A 2 5.72 19.35 -3.09
N ASN A 3 4.73 20.02 -3.68
CA ASN A 3 3.44 19.42 -4.00
C ASN A 3 3.66 18.37 -5.09
N ILE A 4 3.65 17.10 -4.71
CA ILE A 4 3.74 16.00 -5.67
C ILE A 4 2.36 15.89 -6.34
N ARG A 5 2.33 15.98 -7.66
CA ARG A 5 1.10 15.79 -8.44
C ARG A 5 0.80 14.30 -8.52
N VAL A 6 -0.15 13.84 -7.72
CA VAL A 6 -0.55 12.42 -7.61
C VAL A 6 -2.06 12.27 -7.71
N SER A 7 -2.51 11.05 -8.01
CA SER A 7 -3.88 10.59 -7.82
C SER A 7 -3.85 9.42 -6.84
N LEU A 8 -4.78 9.36 -5.90
CA LEU A 8 -4.88 8.28 -4.93
C LEU A 8 -6.04 7.36 -5.27
N ARG A 9 -5.80 6.05 -5.12
CA ARG A 9 -6.81 5.00 -5.26
C ARG A 9 -6.83 4.21 -3.95
N TYR A 10 -8.02 4.06 -3.37
CA TYR A 10 -8.22 3.29 -2.14
C TYR A 10 -8.89 1.97 -2.46
N VAL A 11 -8.30 0.88 -1.97
CA VAL A 11 -8.82 -0.49 -2.13
C VAL A 11 -8.96 -1.08 -0.74
N THR A 12 -10.17 -1.02 -0.19
CA THR A 12 -10.45 -1.37 1.21
C THR A 12 -11.84 -1.96 1.34
N PRO A 13 -12.08 -2.88 2.29
CA PRO A 13 -13.45 -3.32 2.59
C PRO A 13 -14.26 -2.15 3.19
N PRO A 14 -15.61 -2.20 3.12
CA PRO A 14 -16.47 -1.09 3.55
C PRO A 14 -16.26 -0.62 4.99
N ASN A 15 -15.86 -1.52 5.89
CA ASN A 15 -15.62 -1.26 7.31
C ASN A 15 -14.22 -0.72 7.63
N LEU A 16 -13.30 -0.71 6.66
CA LEU A 16 -11.92 -0.22 6.82
C LEU A 16 -11.55 0.86 5.80
N ARG A 17 -12.53 1.66 5.37
CA ARG A 17 -12.31 2.81 4.49
C ARG A 17 -11.36 3.82 5.11
N MET A 18 -10.75 4.65 4.26
CA MET A 18 -9.96 5.79 4.71
C MET A 18 -10.82 6.70 5.62
N PRO A 19 -10.33 7.10 6.82
CA PRO A 19 -11.04 8.03 7.68
C PRO A 19 -11.43 9.32 6.94
N SER A 20 -12.65 9.82 7.19
CA SER A 20 -13.21 10.96 6.44
C SER A 20 -12.40 12.24 6.62
N ASP A 21 -11.85 12.48 7.81
CA ASP A 21 -10.96 13.61 8.09
C ASP A 21 -9.71 13.60 7.22
N ILE A 22 -9.13 12.42 6.97
CA ILE A 22 -8.00 12.26 6.06
C ILE A 22 -8.42 12.47 4.61
N PHE A 23 -9.55 11.88 4.20
CA PHE A 23 -10.08 12.03 2.85
C PHE A 23 -10.37 13.51 2.51
N ASP A 24 -11.00 14.23 3.44
CA ASP A 24 -11.32 15.66 3.32
C ASP A 24 -10.05 16.52 3.33
N PHE A 25 -9.09 16.19 4.18
CA PHE A 25 -7.79 16.87 4.19
C PHE A 25 -7.08 16.74 2.84
N VAL A 26 -7.03 15.55 2.25
CA VAL A 26 -6.43 15.31 0.94
C VAL A 26 -7.20 16.03 -0.16
N ALA A 27 -8.54 16.03 -0.09
CA ALA A 27 -9.39 16.77 -1.03
C ALA A 27 -9.13 18.29 -0.97
N SER A 28 -8.90 18.84 0.24
CA SER A 28 -8.56 20.26 0.42
C SER A 28 -7.23 20.66 -0.26
N LYS A 29 -6.37 19.69 -0.60
CA LYS A 29 -5.14 19.89 -1.36
C LYS A 29 -5.32 19.74 -2.87
N GLY A 30 -6.55 19.48 -3.35
CA GLY A 30 -6.86 19.30 -4.76
C GLY A 30 -6.31 17.99 -5.35
N ILE A 31 -6.06 16.98 -4.52
CA ILE A 31 -5.57 15.66 -4.96
C ILE A 31 -6.78 14.80 -5.33
N LYS A 32 -6.75 14.21 -6.53
CA LYS A 32 -7.81 13.30 -7.00
C LYS A 32 -7.80 12.01 -6.18
N GLN A 33 -8.98 11.57 -5.75
CA GLN A 33 -9.19 10.37 -4.94
C GLN A 33 -10.28 9.50 -5.58
N GLU A 34 -10.05 8.19 -5.66
CA GLU A 34 -10.99 7.20 -6.18
C GLU A 34 -11.02 6.00 -5.21
N GLU A 35 -12.19 5.39 -5.00
CA GLU A 35 -12.35 4.14 -4.24
C GLU A 35 -12.66 2.99 -5.20
N PHE A 36 -12.14 1.81 -4.91
CA PHE A 36 -12.33 0.57 -5.66
C PHE A 36 -12.61 -0.59 -4.71
N GLU A 37 -13.35 -1.58 -5.18
CA GLU A 37 -13.74 -2.73 -4.34
C GLU A 37 -12.66 -3.81 -4.28
N ASN A 38 -11.84 -3.93 -5.33
CA ASN A 38 -10.81 -4.98 -5.43
C ASN A 38 -9.54 -4.47 -6.11
N ILE A 39 -8.45 -5.23 -5.92
CA ILE A 39 -7.13 -4.88 -6.48
C ILE A 39 -7.18 -4.89 -8.01
N GLU A 40 -7.89 -5.84 -8.61
CA GLU A 40 -7.89 -6.04 -10.07
C GLU A 40 -8.42 -4.84 -10.86
N GLU A 41 -9.41 -4.12 -10.32
CA GLU A 41 -9.97 -2.91 -10.93
C GLU A 41 -9.05 -1.70 -10.78
N ALA A 42 -8.39 -1.56 -9.64
CA ALA A 42 -7.50 -0.43 -9.37
C ALA A 42 -6.14 -0.55 -10.09
N LEU A 43 -5.68 -1.79 -10.34
CA LEU A 43 -4.33 -2.10 -10.78
C LEU A 43 -3.91 -1.58 -12.18
N PRO A 44 -4.77 -1.54 -13.22
CA PRO A 44 -4.36 -1.22 -14.58
C PRO A 44 -3.64 0.13 -14.76
N ASP A 45 -4.04 1.17 -14.02
CA ASP A 45 -3.35 2.48 -14.07
C ASP A 45 -2.47 2.77 -12.84
N THR A 46 -2.33 1.81 -11.92
CA THR A 46 -1.55 2.00 -10.70
C THR A 46 -0.05 1.98 -10.99
N ASP A 47 0.68 3.03 -10.58
CA ASP A 47 2.14 3.09 -10.65
C ASP A 47 2.83 2.58 -9.37
N VAL A 48 2.16 2.75 -8.22
CA VAL A 48 2.63 2.30 -6.89
C VAL A 48 1.47 1.59 -6.19
N LEU A 49 1.57 0.28 -6.03
CA LEU A 49 0.64 -0.49 -5.20
C LEU A 49 1.23 -0.59 -3.79
N TYR A 50 0.71 0.21 -2.87
CA TYR A 50 1.10 0.18 -1.47
C TYR A 50 0.14 -0.71 -0.69
N MET A 51 0.55 -1.95 -0.44
CA MET A 51 -0.26 -2.91 0.28
C MET A 51 -0.07 -2.79 1.78
N THR A 52 -1.08 -3.19 2.55
CA THR A 52 -1.04 -3.27 4.01
C THR A 52 -1.70 -4.56 4.49
N ARG A 53 -1.21 -5.08 5.62
CA ARG A 53 -1.87 -6.19 6.33
C ARG A 53 -3.28 -5.81 6.76
N ILE A 54 -4.24 -6.72 6.53
CA ILE A 54 -5.56 -6.65 7.18
C ILE A 54 -5.37 -6.98 8.67
N GLN A 55 -5.60 -5.98 9.52
CA GLN A 55 -5.42 -6.11 10.96
C GLN A 55 -6.60 -6.88 11.57
N LYS A 56 -6.43 -8.18 11.79
CA LYS A 56 -7.44 -9.07 12.40
C LYS A 56 -8.01 -8.50 13.70
N GLU A 57 -7.17 -7.81 14.47
CA GLU A 57 -7.50 -7.11 15.71
C GLU A 57 -8.51 -5.96 15.57
N ARG A 58 -8.84 -5.51 14.35
CA ARG A 58 -9.84 -4.46 14.09
C ARG A 58 -11.25 -4.97 13.79
N PHE A 59 -11.44 -6.28 13.71
CA PHE A 59 -12.73 -6.89 13.35
C PHE A 59 -13.49 -7.34 14.60
N ALA A 60 -14.82 -7.20 14.57
CA ALA A 60 -15.68 -7.62 15.67
C ALA A 60 -15.82 -9.16 15.74
N SER A 61 -15.61 -9.85 14.62
CA SER A 61 -15.70 -11.31 14.52
C SER A 61 -14.68 -11.90 13.55
N VAL A 62 -14.38 -13.19 13.71
CA VAL A 62 -13.46 -13.92 12.80
C VAL A 62 -14.08 -14.07 11.41
N GLN A 63 -15.40 -14.23 11.33
CA GLN A 63 -16.14 -14.37 10.08
C GLN A 63 -16.04 -13.12 9.20
N GLU A 64 -16.20 -11.94 9.81
CA GLU A 64 -16.06 -10.65 9.11
C GLU A 64 -14.64 -10.47 8.57
N TYR A 65 -13.64 -10.88 9.37
CA TYR A 65 -12.25 -10.90 8.94
C TYR A 65 -12.03 -11.83 7.74
N GLU A 66 -12.50 -13.08 7.80
CA GLU A 66 -12.32 -14.07 6.73
C GLU A 66 -12.96 -13.65 5.40
N MET A 67 -14.15 -13.03 5.45
CA MET A 67 -14.81 -12.49 4.27
C MET A 67 -14.01 -11.37 3.59
N CYS A 68 -13.41 -10.48 4.38
CA CYS A 68 -12.57 -9.40 3.84
C CYS A 68 -11.22 -9.93 3.37
N PHE A 69 -10.64 -10.89 4.11
CA PHE A 69 -9.29 -11.36 3.90
C PHE A 69 -9.04 -11.93 2.49
N GLY A 70 -9.97 -12.74 1.97
CA GLY A 70 -9.82 -13.37 0.66
C GLY A 70 -9.81 -12.41 -0.54
N GLN A 71 -10.31 -11.17 -0.37
CA GLN A 71 -10.51 -10.22 -1.47
C GLN A 71 -9.26 -9.38 -1.79
N PHE A 72 -8.27 -9.34 -0.90
CA PHE A 72 -7.13 -8.44 -1.00
C PHE A 72 -5.78 -9.17 -1.02
N ILE A 73 -5.73 -10.35 -1.65
CA ILE A 73 -4.52 -11.14 -1.81
C ILE A 73 -3.89 -10.85 -3.18
N LEU A 74 -2.67 -10.35 -3.18
CA LEU A 74 -1.89 -10.17 -4.40
C LEU A 74 -1.20 -11.48 -4.82
N THR A 75 -1.48 -11.92 -6.04
CA THR A 75 -0.93 -13.13 -6.63
C THR A 75 -0.18 -12.82 -7.94
N PRO A 76 0.69 -13.73 -8.43
CA PRO A 76 1.30 -13.58 -9.75
C PRO A 76 0.27 -13.44 -10.87
N HIS A 77 -0.88 -14.10 -10.75
CA HIS A 77 -1.98 -13.98 -11.71
C HIS A 77 -2.51 -12.54 -11.79
N ILE A 78 -2.80 -11.91 -10.64
CA ILE A 78 -3.23 -10.50 -10.59
C ILE A 78 -2.15 -9.58 -11.16
N MET A 79 -0.88 -9.85 -10.85
CA MET A 79 0.27 -9.08 -11.35
C MET A 79 0.44 -9.11 -12.88
N THR A 80 -0.24 -10.01 -13.60
CA THR A 80 -0.27 -9.99 -15.07
C THR A 80 -1.04 -8.80 -15.64
N ARG A 81 -1.98 -8.23 -14.86
CA ARG A 81 -2.75 -7.02 -15.24
C ARG A 81 -2.05 -5.72 -14.87
N ALA A 82 -1.01 -5.79 -14.04
CA ALA A 82 -0.24 -4.63 -13.61
C ALA A 82 0.63 -4.06 -14.75
N LYS A 83 0.82 -2.74 -14.73
CA LYS A 83 1.74 -2.06 -15.65
C LYS A 83 3.14 -2.67 -15.56
N LYS A 84 3.86 -2.65 -16.68
CA LYS A 84 5.28 -3.06 -16.72
C LYS A 84 6.15 -2.17 -15.82
N LYS A 85 5.90 -0.86 -15.85
CA LYS A 85 6.60 0.14 -15.03
C LYS A 85 5.74 0.49 -13.81
N MET A 86 5.91 -0.29 -12.75
CA MET A 86 5.14 -0.18 -11.52
C MET A 86 5.94 -0.81 -10.37
N VAL A 87 5.64 -0.45 -9.13
CA VAL A 87 6.25 -1.06 -7.94
C VAL A 87 5.19 -1.51 -6.93
N VAL A 88 5.46 -2.63 -6.28
CA VAL A 88 4.68 -3.14 -5.14
C VAL A 88 5.45 -2.87 -3.86
N MET A 89 4.81 -2.16 -2.93
CA MET A 89 5.37 -1.76 -1.64
C MET A 89 4.54 -2.37 -0.51
N HIS A 90 5.18 -2.58 0.64
CA HIS A 90 4.53 -3.12 1.83
C HIS A 90 5.32 -2.70 3.08
N PRO A 91 4.68 -2.19 4.14
CA PRO A 91 5.38 -1.75 5.36
C PRO A 91 5.94 -2.89 6.20
N MET A 92 5.48 -4.12 5.97
CA MET A 92 5.84 -5.34 6.71
C MET A 92 5.38 -5.33 8.19
N PRO A 93 5.29 -6.51 8.86
CA PRO A 93 5.34 -7.85 8.28
C PRO A 93 4.11 -8.14 7.41
N ARG A 94 4.27 -8.98 6.39
CA ARG A 94 3.14 -9.55 5.66
C ARG A 94 2.72 -10.88 6.27
N VAL A 95 1.44 -11.25 6.14
CA VAL A 95 0.93 -12.56 6.56
C VAL A 95 0.67 -13.42 5.32
N ASN A 96 -0.23 -12.97 4.45
CA ASN A 96 -0.70 -13.71 3.29
C ASN A 96 -1.42 -12.83 2.25
N GLU A 97 -1.53 -11.52 2.52
CA GLU A 97 -2.00 -10.50 1.57
C GLU A 97 -1.11 -10.34 0.33
N ILE A 98 0.13 -10.85 0.36
CA ILE A 98 1.02 -10.97 -0.81
C ILE A 98 1.54 -12.40 -0.86
N SER A 99 1.26 -13.12 -1.94
CA SER A 99 1.84 -14.45 -2.18
C SER A 99 3.37 -14.38 -2.26
N VAL A 100 4.04 -15.37 -1.68
CA VAL A 100 5.51 -15.53 -1.72
C VAL A 100 6.04 -15.66 -3.15
N GLU A 101 5.21 -16.12 -4.09
CA GLU A 101 5.59 -16.24 -5.50
C GLU A 101 5.84 -14.86 -6.15
N VAL A 102 5.22 -13.79 -5.61
CA VAL A 102 5.40 -12.41 -6.07
C VAL A 102 6.81 -11.89 -5.73
N ASP A 103 7.54 -12.52 -4.81
CA ASP A 103 8.89 -12.08 -4.39
C ASP A 103 9.88 -12.08 -5.56
N SER A 104 9.68 -12.99 -6.51
CA SER A 104 10.52 -13.11 -7.70
C SER A 104 10.23 -12.05 -8.77
N ASP A 105 9.11 -11.33 -8.66
CA ASP A 105 8.76 -10.25 -9.58
C ASP A 105 9.68 -9.04 -9.32
N PRO A 106 10.39 -8.50 -10.33
CA PRO A 106 11.28 -7.36 -10.14
C PRO A 106 10.57 -6.11 -9.59
N ARG A 107 9.24 -6.01 -9.78
CA ARG A 107 8.39 -4.93 -9.28
C ARG A 107 8.14 -5.04 -7.78
N ALA A 108 8.33 -6.21 -7.15
CA ALA A 108 8.28 -6.38 -5.71
C ALA A 108 9.42 -5.63 -5.03
N ALA A 109 9.10 -4.54 -4.34
CA ALA A 109 10.07 -3.59 -3.81
C ALA A 109 10.13 -3.58 -2.27
N TYR A 110 9.28 -4.32 -1.57
CA TYR A 110 9.16 -4.26 -0.10
C TYR A 110 10.44 -4.65 0.66
N PHE A 111 11.30 -5.52 0.12
CA PHE A 111 12.63 -5.78 0.72
C PHE A 111 13.61 -4.62 0.49
N ARG A 112 13.64 -4.06 -0.73
CA ARG A 112 14.43 -2.85 -1.03
C ARG A 112 13.95 -1.65 -0.21
N GLN A 113 12.64 -1.55 0.02
CA GLN A 113 12.02 -0.55 0.88
C GLN A 113 12.51 -0.66 2.33
N ALA A 114 12.64 -1.88 2.86
CA ALA A 114 13.16 -2.10 4.21
C ALA A 114 14.63 -1.64 4.33
N GLU A 115 15.46 -1.96 3.34
CA GLU A 115 16.85 -1.48 3.27
C GLU A 115 16.91 0.06 3.18
N ASN A 116 16.10 0.68 2.32
CA ASN A 116 15.99 2.13 2.23
C ASN A 116 15.65 2.77 3.60
N GLY A 117 14.83 2.09 4.41
CA GLY A 117 14.50 2.53 5.76
C GLY A 117 15.71 2.61 6.71
N MET A 118 16.75 1.78 6.53
CA MET A 118 18.01 1.90 7.27
C MET A 118 18.72 3.20 6.92
N TYR A 119 18.93 3.48 5.62
CA TYR A 119 19.63 4.68 5.18
C TYR A 119 18.89 5.97 5.52
N ILE A 120 17.55 5.98 5.40
CA ILE A 120 16.73 7.12 5.83
C ILE A 120 16.89 7.39 7.34
N ARG A 121 16.92 6.34 8.17
CA ARG A 121 17.12 6.50 9.62
C ARG A 121 18.53 7.00 9.94
N MET A 122 19.55 6.51 9.25
CA MET A 122 20.93 7.01 9.40
C MET A 122 21.02 8.51 9.06
N ALA A 123 20.43 8.92 7.93
CA ALA A 123 20.39 10.32 7.51
C ALA A 123 19.62 11.20 8.50
N LEU A 124 18.49 10.71 9.01
CA LEU A 124 17.70 11.40 10.02
C LEU A 124 18.50 11.61 11.31
N LEU A 125 19.15 10.55 11.82
CA LEU A 125 19.98 10.63 13.02
C LEU A 125 21.16 11.58 12.83
N ALA A 126 21.85 11.51 11.69
CA ALA A 126 22.95 12.42 11.37
C ALA A 126 22.49 13.88 11.38
N THR A 127 21.35 14.18 10.75
CA THR A 127 20.78 15.52 10.67
C THR A 127 20.38 16.05 12.06
N VAL A 128 19.65 15.26 12.84
CA VAL A 128 19.16 15.66 14.17
C VAL A 128 20.31 15.88 15.14
N LEU A 129 21.40 15.13 15.01
CA LEU A 129 22.60 15.25 15.85
C LEU A 129 23.62 16.27 15.33
N GLY A 130 23.29 17.08 14.32
CA GLY A 130 24.16 18.14 13.79
C GLY A 130 25.42 17.61 13.11
N ARG A 131 25.35 16.44 12.46
CA ARG A 131 26.44 15.81 11.72
C ARG A 131 26.38 16.07 10.21
N TYR A 132 25.61 17.08 9.79
CA TYR A 132 25.44 17.54 8.42
C TYR A 132 25.36 19.07 8.39
#